data_AF-A0AAD2CQ59-F1
#
_entry.id   AF-A0AAD2CQ59-F1
#
_cell.length_a   1.000
_cell.length_b   1.000
_cell.length_c   1.000
_cell.angle_alpha   90.00
_cell.angle_beta   90.00
_cell.angle_gamma   90.00
#
_symmetry.space_group_name_H-M   'P 1'
#
loop_
_entity.id
_entity.type
_entity.pdbx_description
1 polymer ?
#
loop_
_entity_poly.entity_id
_entity_poly.type
_entity_poly.pdbx_seq_one_letter_code
_entity_poly.pdbx_strand_id
1 'polypeptide(L)'
;MATAAPLVPSSPASIAFVLGSPSRDFVSREDVREQKIRKLQTNLVRYSRLNDKKMVLRSLEEATFLTSLELDVADQSEYSSFDLETEIITHTTLDVNGLQFLQQGESGKDTRNGLAMLKMFCDRMCDDNSVNVHHRAVYKTLIPKMAPSTASADPYFRLNSLLGSSDLLVMPITQNQIIPIELNLFASGGSVHMRMTEKFRFGLFRKVDVKHNTPWITVEATSTERANFGTGESTRFLNLSVADA
;
A
#
# COMPACT_ATOMS: atom_id res chain seq x y z
N MET A 1 -93.75 -19.72 13.98
CA MET A 1 -94.31 -18.58 13.23
C MET A 1 -93.17 -17.93 12.47
N ALA A 2 -93.35 -17.77 11.16
CA ALA A 2 -92.39 -17.21 10.23
C ALA A 2 -92.29 -15.68 10.35
N THR A 3 -91.12 -15.13 10.01
CA THR A 3 -90.89 -13.84 9.32
C THR A 3 -89.36 -13.64 9.24
N ALA A 4 -88.74 -13.84 8.09
CA ALA A 4 -88.57 -12.90 6.97
C ALA A 4 -87.23 -12.14 7.09
N ALA A 5 -86.34 -12.40 6.12
CA ALA A 5 -85.07 -11.70 5.87
C ALA A 5 -85.32 -10.28 5.33
N PRO A 6 -84.29 -9.40 5.33
CA PRO A 6 -83.73 -9.01 4.02
C PRO A 6 -82.21 -8.71 3.97
N LEU A 7 -81.55 -9.35 3.01
CA LEU A 7 -80.66 -8.88 1.93
C LEU A 7 -79.85 -7.54 1.97
N VAL A 8 -78.56 -7.66 1.52
CA VAL A 8 -77.65 -6.71 0.79
C VAL A 8 -76.70 -5.80 1.64
N PRO A 9 -75.46 -5.40 1.23
CA PRO A 9 -74.62 -5.76 0.06
C PRO A 9 -73.21 -6.32 0.34
N SER A 10 -72.67 -6.94 -0.71
CA SER A 10 -71.27 -7.28 -0.98
C SER A 10 -70.33 -6.07 -1.00
N SER A 11 -69.24 -6.15 -0.22
CA SER A 11 -68.11 -5.23 -0.29
C SER A 11 -67.12 -5.66 -1.40
N PRO A 12 -66.63 -4.76 -2.25
CA PRO A 12 -65.57 -5.08 -3.20
C PRO A 12 -64.24 -5.21 -2.45
N ALA A 13 -63.59 -6.36 -2.63
CA ALA A 13 -62.21 -6.57 -2.18
C ALA A 13 -61.29 -5.59 -2.93
N SER A 14 -60.84 -4.54 -2.23
CA SER A 14 -59.75 -3.69 -2.68
C SER A 14 -58.45 -4.51 -2.71
N ILE A 15 -58.07 -4.96 -3.90
CA ILE A 15 -56.71 -5.44 -4.17
C ILE A 15 -55.81 -4.21 -4.11
N ALA A 16 -55.23 -3.96 -2.93
CA ALA A 16 -54.16 -3.00 -2.77
C ALA A 16 -52.91 -3.56 -3.47
N PHE A 17 -52.65 -3.08 -4.68
CA PHE A 17 -51.38 -3.27 -5.36
C PHE A 17 -50.33 -2.49 -4.55
N VAL A 18 -49.65 -3.17 -3.63
CA VAL A 18 -48.46 -2.63 -2.96
C VAL A 18 -47.38 -2.52 -4.03
N LEU A 19 -47.31 -1.34 -4.66
CA LEU A 19 -46.14 -0.91 -5.40
C LEU A 19 -44.98 -0.88 -4.41
N GLY A 20 -44.26 -1.99 -4.33
CA GLY A 20 -42.97 -2.06 -3.67
C GLY A 20 -42.11 -0.95 -4.24
N SER A 21 -41.89 0.09 -3.44
CA SER A 21 -40.98 1.15 -3.79
C SER A 21 -39.63 0.50 -4.04
N PRO A 22 -38.97 0.76 -5.19
CA PRO A 22 -37.67 0.15 -5.46
C PRO A 22 -36.74 0.59 -4.34
N SER A 23 -36.30 -0.38 -3.52
CA SER A 23 -35.19 -0.19 -2.60
C SER A 23 -34.07 0.43 -3.41
N ARG A 24 -33.70 1.67 -3.09
CA ARG A 24 -32.47 2.27 -3.59
C ARG A 24 -31.35 1.43 -3.00
N ASP A 25 -30.85 0.49 -3.77
CA ASP A 25 -29.66 -0.29 -3.44
C ASP A 25 -28.53 0.72 -3.19
N PHE A 26 -28.17 0.86 -1.92
CA PHE A 26 -27.00 1.63 -1.52
C PHE A 26 -25.78 0.87 -2.00
N VAL A 27 -25.29 1.21 -3.20
CA VAL A 27 -24.01 0.71 -3.70
C VAL A 27 -22.93 1.12 -2.70
N SER A 28 -22.23 0.14 -2.12
CA SER A 28 -21.19 0.43 -1.13
C SER A 28 -20.00 1.12 -1.81
N ARG A 29 -19.22 1.89 -1.05
CA ARG A 29 -17.97 2.49 -1.58
C ARG A 29 -17.00 1.44 -2.09
N GLU A 30 -17.03 0.25 -1.50
CA GLU A 30 -16.19 -0.88 -1.90
C GLU A 30 -16.62 -1.43 -3.26
N ASP A 31 -17.92 -1.58 -3.50
CA ASP A 31 -18.43 -2.01 -4.81
C ASP A 31 -18.01 -1.05 -5.94
N VAL A 32 -18.08 0.26 -5.67
CA VAL A 32 -17.61 1.28 -6.63
C VAL A 32 -16.11 1.15 -6.89
N ARG A 33 -15.31 0.87 -5.85
CA ARG A 33 -13.86 0.67 -5.97
C ARG A 33 -13.55 -0.59 -6.78
N GLU A 34 -14.19 -1.71 -6.48
CA GLU A 34 -14.03 -2.97 -7.22
C GLU A 34 -14.39 -2.81 -8.70
N GLN A 35 -15.48 -2.11 -9.02
CA GLN A 35 -15.87 -1.85 -10.40
C GLN A 35 -14.80 -1.05 -11.14
N LYS A 36 -14.19 -0.04 -10.49
CA LYS A 36 -13.06 0.72 -11.08
C LYS A 36 -11.83 -0.15 -11.29
N ILE A 37 -11.51 -1.04 -10.35
CA ILE A 37 -10.39 -1.99 -10.48
C ILE A 37 -10.61 -2.93 -11.67
N ARG A 38 -11.80 -3.55 -11.77
CA ARG A 38 -12.14 -4.45 -12.89
C ARG A 38 -12.10 -3.73 -14.23
N LYS A 39 -12.56 -2.47 -14.28
CA LYS A 39 -12.48 -1.63 -15.48
C LYS A 39 -11.03 -1.36 -15.87
N LEU A 40 -10.17 -1.01 -14.91
CA LEU A 40 -8.74 -0.83 -15.15
C LEU A 40 -8.12 -2.12 -15.72
N GLN A 41 -8.28 -3.25 -15.04
CA GLN A 41 -7.73 -4.54 -15.48
C GLN A 41 -8.18 -4.93 -16.90
N THR A 42 -9.46 -4.71 -17.21
CA THR A 42 -10.02 -4.95 -18.55
C THR A 42 -9.34 -4.07 -19.60
N ASN A 43 -9.15 -2.79 -19.30
CA ASN A 43 -8.46 -1.85 -20.18
C ASN A 43 -6.99 -2.23 -20.38
N LEU A 44 -6.27 -2.57 -19.31
CA LEU A 44 -4.87 -2.99 -19.37
C LEU A 44 -4.70 -4.18 -20.30
N VAL A 45 -5.52 -5.23 -20.13
CA VAL A 45 -5.49 -6.43 -21.01
C VAL A 45 -5.81 -6.07 -22.46
N ARG A 46 -6.85 -5.25 -22.68
CA ARG A 46 -7.26 -4.86 -24.04
C ARG A 46 -6.16 -4.11 -24.77
N TYR A 47 -5.59 -3.09 -24.12
CA TYR A 47 -4.62 -2.19 -24.74
C TYR A 47 -3.22 -2.80 -24.80
N SER A 48 -2.83 -3.66 -23.86
CA SER A 48 -1.56 -4.40 -23.93
C SER A 48 -1.51 -5.35 -25.12
N ARG A 49 -2.61 -6.06 -25.41
CA ARG A 49 -2.73 -6.95 -26.60
C ARG A 49 -2.64 -6.20 -27.92
N LEU A 50 -3.16 -4.98 -27.95
CA LEU A 50 -3.09 -4.10 -29.13
C LEU A 50 -1.77 -3.34 -29.23
N ASN A 51 -0.85 -3.50 -28.27
CA ASN A 51 0.39 -2.72 -28.15
C ASN A 51 0.13 -1.19 -28.10
N ASP A 52 -0.97 -0.76 -27.48
CA ASP A 52 -1.33 0.65 -27.37
C ASP A 52 -0.83 1.22 -26.03
N LYS A 53 0.48 1.56 -25.98
CA LYS A 53 1.13 2.12 -24.78
C LYS A 53 0.40 3.36 -24.27
N LYS A 54 -0.07 4.22 -25.17
CA LYS A 54 -0.73 5.49 -24.83
C LYS A 54 -2.05 5.26 -24.10
N MET A 55 -2.85 4.29 -24.54
CA MET A 55 -4.11 3.97 -23.86
C MET A 55 -3.90 3.23 -22.53
N VAL A 56 -2.81 2.46 -22.40
CA VAL A 56 -2.40 1.89 -21.10
C VAL A 56 -2.05 3.01 -20.12
N LEU A 57 -1.17 3.94 -20.50
CA LEU A 57 -0.79 5.10 -19.67
C LEU A 57 -2.02 5.91 -19.25
N ARG A 58 -2.88 6.27 -20.20
CA ARG A 58 -4.12 6.99 -19.92
C ARG A 58 -5.02 6.23 -18.93
N SER A 59 -5.13 4.92 -19.07
CA SER A 59 -5.94 4.11 -18.14
C SER A 59 -5.38 4.12 -16.72
N LEU A 60 -4.05 4.13 -16.57
CA LEU A 60 -3.38 4.24 -15.27
C LEU A 60 -3.57 5.63 -14.65
N GLU A 61 -3.45 6.69 -15.44
CA GLU A 61 -3.66 8.08 -15.00
C GLU A 61 -5.11 8.36 -14.57
N GLU A 62 -6.09 7.80 -15.30
CA GLU A 62 -7.52 7.93 -14.96
C GLU A 62 -7.90 7.14 -13.70
N ALA A 63 -7.10 6.16 -13.28
CA ALA A 63 -7.33 5.31 -12.13
C ALA A 63 -6.95 6.00 -10.82
N THR A 64 -7.74 7.01 -10.43
CA THR A 64 -7.57 7.80 -9.19
C THR A 64 -7.40 7.01 -7.89
N PHE A 65 -7.83 5.75 -7.82
CA PHE A 65 -7.63 4.91 -6.64
C PHE A 65 -6.17 4.44 -6.47
N LEU A 66 -5.35 4.53 -7.53
CA LEU A 66 -3.92 4.21 -7.49
C LEU A 66 -3.09 5.26 -6.74
N THR A 67 -3.66 6.45 -6.49
CA THR A 67 -2.97 7.49 -5.70
C THR A 67 -2.93 7.15 -4.22
N SER A 68 -3.79 6.27 -3.72
CA SER A 68 -3.79 5.86 -2.32
C SER A 68 -4.25 4.41 -2.21
N LEU A 69 -3.28 3.50 -2.24
CA LEU A 69 -3.50 2.07 -2.03
C LEU A 69 -3.07 1.70 -0.63
N GLU A 70 -4.02 1.24 0.18
CA GLU A 70 -3.70 0.62 1.46
C GLU A 70 -2.88 -0.66 1.23
N LEU A 71 -1.85 -0.82 2.06
CA LEU A 71 -1.00 -2.00 2.11
C LEU A 71 -1.29 -2.79 3.38
N ASP A 72 -1.46 -4.09 3.23
CA ASP A 72 -1.57 -5.00 4.36
C ASP A 72 -0.22 -5.13 5.06
N VAL A 73 -0.23 -5.21 6.39
CA VAL A 73 0.99 -5.45 7.16
C VAL A 73 1.31 -6.94 7.09
N ALA A 74 2.33 -7.31 6.32
CA ALA A 74 2.80 -8.69 6.28
C ALA A 74 3.39 -9.12 7.64
N ASP A 75 3.22 -10.39 7.99
CA ASP A 75 3.92 -10.99 9.12
C ASP A 75 5.41 -11.12 8.78
N GLN A 76 6.27 -10.54 9.62
CA GLN A 76 7.71 -10.44 9.42
C GLN A 76 8.49 -11.31 10.43
N SER A 77 7.81 -12.26 11.08
CA SER A 77 8.36 -13.10 12.15
C SER A 77 9.46 -14.08 11.73
N GLU A 78 9.64 -14.34 10.43
CA GLU A 78 10.56 -15.37 9.93
C GLU A 78 12.02 -14.91 9.79
N TYR A 79 12.32 -13.61 9.86
CA TYR A 79 13.64 -13.07 9.54
C TYR A 79 14.50 -12.78 10.78
N SER A 80 15.78 -13.18 10.72
CA SER A 80 16.79 -12.77 11.70
C SER A 80 17.03 -11.27 11.62
N SER A 81 16.90 -10.56 12.76
CA SER A 81 17.16 -9.12 12.81
C SER A 81 18.57 -8.75 12.36
N PHE A 82 19.55 -9.64 12.52
CA PHE A 82 20.93 -9.41 12.09
C PHE A 82 21.07 -9.41 10.56
N ASP A 83 20.38 -10.32 9.88
CA ASP A 83 20.43 -10.42 8.42
C ASP A 83 19.76 -9.20 7.79
N LEU A 84 18.64 -8.77 8.36
CA LEU A 84 17.93 -7.55 7.95
C LEU A 84 18.76 -6.28 8.20
N GLU A 85 19.43 -6.16 9.35
CA GLU A 85 20.37 -5.05 9.61
C GLU A 85 21.49 -5.03 8.55
N THR A 86 22.03 -6.20 8.22
CA THR A 86 23.09 -6.32 7.21
C THR A 86 22.57 -5.92 5.83
N GLU A 87 21.35 -6.30 5.49
CA GLU A 87 20.69 -5.94 4.24
C GLU A 87 20.51 -4.42 4.11
N ILE A 88 20.02 -3.77 5.17
CA ILE A 88 19.86 -2.31 5.24
C ILE A 88 21.21 -1.63 5.05
N ILE A 89 22.24 -2.07 5.78
CA ILE A 89 23.59 -1.49 5.69
C ILE A 89 24.18 -1.57 4.28
N THR A 90 23.89 -2.67 3.57
CA THR A 90 24.51 -2.97 2.27
C THR A 90 23.75 -2.36 1.10
N HIS A 91 22.42 -2.26 1.16
CA HIS A 91 21.59 -1.89 0.01
C HIS A 91 20.80 -0.60 0.17
N THR A 92 20.89 0.09 1.31
CA THR A 92 20.08 1.28 1.57
C THR A 92 20.90 2.46 2.09
N THR A 93 20.34 3.64 1.88
CA THR A 93 20.72 4.87 2.59
C THR A 93 19.58 5.26 3.53
N LEU A 94 19.92 5.89 4.64
CA LEU A 94 18.96 6.21 5.70
C LEU A 94 18.98 7.71 5.96
N ASP A 95 17.81 8.33 6.08
CA ASP A 95 17.63 9.67 6.59
C ASP A 95 16.81 9.57 7.88
N VAL A 96 17.43 9.85 9.04
CA VAL A 96 16.76 9.78 10.34
C VAL A 96 16.52 11.20 10.85
N ASN A 97 15.26 11.61 10.95
CA ASN A 97 14.86 12.94 11.43
C ASN A 97 15.56 14.11 10.68
N GLY A 98 15.82 13.94 9.38
CA GLY A 98 16.51 14.94 8.54
C GLY A 98 18.05 14.81 8.54
N LEU A 99 18.61 13.83 9.25
CA LEU A 99 20.03 13.52 9.25
C LEU A 99 20.32 12.40 8.25
N GLN A 100 21.00 12.75 7.16
CA GLN A 100 21.32 11.81 6.07
C GLN A 100 22.58 10.99 6.34
N PHE A 101 22.42 9.68 6.24
CA PHE A 101 23.47 8.66 6.29
C PHE A 101 23.62 8.07 4.88
N LEU A 102 24.40 8.78 4.06
CA LEU A 102 24.66 8.39 2.67
C LEU A 102 25.72 7.30 2.65
N GLN A 103 25.51 6.23 1.89
CA GLN A 103 26.49 5.16 1.73
C GLN A 103 27.70 5.68 0.94
N GLN A 104 28.73 6.18 1.61
CA GLN A 104 29.98 6.55 0.96
C GLN A 104 30.86 5.29 0.74
N GLY A 105 30.86 4.78 -0.49
CA GLY A 105 31.70 3.66 -0.93
C GLY A 105 31.19 2.26 -0.54
N GLU A 106 31.96 1.23 -0.88
CA GLU A 106 31.62 -0.20 -0.67
C GLU A 106 31.48 -0.59 0.82
N SER A 107 31.85 0.30 1.74
CA SER A 107 32.02 -0.05 3.15
C SER A 107 30.75 0.06 4.01
N GLY A 108 29.66 0.66 3.53
CA GLY A 108 28.39 0.78 4.30
C GLY A 108 28.50 1.49 5.66
N LYS A 109 29.63 2.17 5.94
CA LYS A 109 29.97 2.70 7.27
C LYS A 109 28.95 3.72 7.77
N ASP A 110 28.48 4.58 6.88
CA ASP A 110 27.55 5.65 7.23
C ASP A 110 26.15 5.11 7.54
N THR A 111 25.64 4.16 6.75
CA THR A 111 24.36 3.49 7.04
C THR A 111 24.43 2.70 8.36
N ARG A 112 25.57 2.05 8.65
CA ARG A 112 25.80 1.41 9.96
C ARG A 112 25.77 2.44 11.10
N ASN A 113 26.38 3.61 10.92
CA ASN A 113 26.28 4.71 11.89
C ASN A 113 24.84 5.21 12.04
N GLY A 114 24.07 5.25 10.94
CA GLY A 114 22.65 5.56 10.93
C GLY A 114 21.84 4.59 11.79
N LEU A 115 22.06 3.28 11.64
CA LEU A 115 21.41 2.27 12.49
C LEU A 115 21.84 2.36 13.95
N ALA A 116 23.12 2.64 14.23
CA ALA A 116 23.58 2.88 15.59
C ALA A 116 22.90 4.11 16.21
N MET A 117 22.77 5.20 15.43
CA MET A 117 22.06 6.39 15.85
C MET A 117 20.57 6.12 16.07
N LEU A 118 19.95 5.33 15.21
CA LEU A 118 18.57 4.89 15.36
C LEU A 118 18.35 4.11 16.67
N LYS A 119 19.26 3.18 17.02
CA LYS A 119 19.23 2.48 18.31
C LYS A 119 19.28 3.46 19.49
N MET A 120 20.20 4.44 19.43
CA MET A 120 20.32 5.48 20.46
C MET A 120 19.08 6.37 20.55
N PHE A 121 18.46 6.74 19.42
CA PHE A 121 17.22 7.50 19.40
C PHE A 121 16.07 6.73 20.03
N CYS A 122 15.93 5.44 19.72
CA CYS A 122 14.92 4.58 20.34
C CYS A 122 15.11 4.52 21.86
N ASP A 123 16.35 4.38 22.34
CA ASP A 123 16.68 4.37 23.77
C ASP A 123 16.30 5.69 24.42
N ARG A 124 16.80 6.81 23.88
CA ARG A 124 16.60 8.15 24.43
C ARG A 124 15.13 8.60 24.44
N MET A 125 14.34 8.22 23.43
CA MET A 125 12.91 8.56 23.39
C MET A 125 12.08 7.75 24.40
N CYS A 126 12.51 6.53 24.72
CA CYS A 126 11.79 5.66 25.65
C CYS A 126 12.23 5.84 27.12
N ASP A 127 13.39 6.47 27.35
CA ASP A 127 13.85 6.84 28.70
C ASP A 127 13.04 7.99 29.34
N ASP A 128 12.27 8.73 28.55
CA ASP A 128 11.34 9.72 29.08
C ASP A 128 10.21 8.98 29.83
N ASN A 129 10.07 9.25 31.14
CA ASN A 129 9.09 8.60 32.04
C ASN A 129 7.63 8.70 31.55
N SER A 130 7.36 9.49 30.52
CA SER A 130 6.06 9.59 29.87
C SER A 130 5.77 8.49 28.83
N VAL A 131 6.77 7.73 28.37
CA VAL A 131 6.63 6.77 27.26
C VAL A 131 6.57 5.33 27.76
N ASN A 132 5.45 4.65 27.54
CA ASN A 132 5.25 3.26 27.97
C ASN A 132 5.57 2.24 26.85
N VAL A 133 6.72 2.38 26.20
CA VAL A 133 7.17 1.46 25.15
C VAL A 133 8.63 1.12 25.36
N HIS A 134 8.98 -0.17 25.24
CA HIS A 134 10.37 -0.59 25.37
C HIS A 134 11.16 -0.27 24.09
N HIS A 135 12.30 0.43 24.19
CA HIS A 135 13.11 0.85 23.03
C HIS A 135 13.48 -0.30 22.07
N ARG A 136 13.82 -1.49 22.61
CA ARG A 136 14.09 -2.69 21.80
C ARG A 136 12.90 -3.13 20.96
N ALA A 137 11.68 -2.96 21.45
CA ALA A 137 10.48 -3.31 20.69
C ALA A 137 10.31 -2.37 19.50
N VAL A 138 10.44 -1.05 19.72
CA VAL A 138 10.42 -0.04 18.65
C VAL A 138 11.45 -0.38 17.58
N TYR A 139 12.71 -0.57 17.98
CA TYR A 139 13.79 -0.88 17.05
C TYR A 139 13.55 -2.19 16.28
N LYS A 140 13.11 -3.26 16.96
CA LYS A 140 12.79 -4.54 16.32
C LYS A 140 11.64 -4.44 15.32
N THR A 141 10.67 -3.55 15.55
CA THR A 141 9.58 -3.31 14.59
C THR A 141 10.04 -2.49 13.39
N LEU A 142 11.02 -1.60 13.56
CA LEU A 142 11.54 -0.77 12.46
C LEU A 142 12.38 -1.56 11.46
N ILE A 143 13.21 -2.48 11.93
CA ILE A 143 14.19 -3.15 11.06
C ILE A 143 13.56 -3.89 9.87
N PRO A 144 12.56 -4.77 10.05
CA PRO A 144 11.97 -5.46 8.91
C PRO A 144 11.02 -4.55 8.11
N LYS A 145 10.70 -3.34 8.58
CA LYS A 145 9.98 -2.35 7.76
C LYS A 145 10.91 -1.61 6.79
N MET A 146 12.19 -1.48 7.14
CA MET A 146 13.21 -0.78 6.33
C MET A 146 14.03 -1.73 5.44
N ALA A 147 14.07 -3.02 5.76
CA ALA A 147 14.86 -3.99 4.99
C ALA A 147 14.26 -4.16 3.58
N PRO A 148 15.06 -4.05 2.50
CA PRO A 148 14.54 -4.08 1.12
C PRO A 148 13.71 -5.32 0.77
N SER A 149 14.13 -6.49 1.23
CA SER A 149 13.50 -7.79 0.99
C SER A 149 12.05 -7.85 1.47
N THR A 150 11.76 -7.21 2.60
CA THR A 150 10.43 -7.16 3.20
C THR A 150 9.68 -5.88 2.81
N ALA A 151 10.36 -4.74 2.76
CA ALA A 151 9.75 -3.45 2.48
C ALA A 151 9.14 -3.36 1.07
N SER A 152 9.81 -3.96 0.08
CA SER A 152 9.36 -3.93 -1.32
C SER A 152 8.32 -5.01 -1.67
N ALA A 153 8.17 -6.03 -0.82
CA ALA A 153 7.29 -7.17 -1.07
C ALA A 153 5.81 -6.76 -1.09
N ASP A 154 5.31 -6.04 -0.08
CA ASP A 154 3.89 -5.65 -0.02
C ASP A 154 3.50 -4.75 -1.20
N PRO A 155 4.27 -3.69 -1.53
CA PRO A 155 4.02 -2.91 -2.74
C PRO A 155 4.03 -3.76 -4.00
N TYR A 156 4.99 -4.67 -4.15
CA TYR A 156 5.08 -5.56 -5.31
C TYR A 156 3.82 -6.42 -5.46
N PHE A 157 3.42 -7.15 -4.42
CA PHE A 157 2.26 -8.04 -4.48
C PHE A 157 0.97 -7.26 -4.71
N ARG A 158 0.83 -6.11 -4.03
CA ARG A 158 -0.33 -5.23 -4.22
C ARG A 158 -0.41 -4.75 -5.67
N LEU A 159 0.68 -4.24 -6.23
CA LEU A 159 0.71 -3.76 -7.60
C LEU A 159 0.54 -4.87 -8.62
N ASN A 160 1.14 -6.03 -8.39
CA ASN A 160 0.98 -7.18 -9.28
C ASN A 160 -0.48 -7.65 -9.32
N SER A 161 -1.21 -7.59 -8.21
CA SER A 161 -2.65 -7.92 -8.18
C SER A 161 -3.51 -6.93 -8.98
N LEU A 162 -3.10 -5.66 -9.06
CA LEU A 162 -3.87 -4.59 -9.70
C LEU A 162 -3.51 -4.41 -11.18
N LEU A 163 -2.22 -4.48 -11.50
CA LEU A 163 -1.67 -4.13 -12.81
C LEU A 163 -1.21 -5.34 -13.61
N GLY A 164 -0.94 -6.46 -12.94
CA GLY A 164 -0.56 -7.72 -13.58
C GLY A 164 -1.72 -8.30 -14.39
N SER A 165 -1.39 -8.97 -15.50
CA SER A 165 -2.41 -9.61 -16.34
C SER A 165 -1.88 -10.81 -17.13
N SER A 166 -2.70 -11.36 -18.02
CA SER A 166 -2.26 -12.41 -18.96
C SER A 166 -1.11 -11.94 -19.84
N ASP A 167 -1.00 -10.64 -20.10
CA ASP A 167 -0.08 -10.05 -21.08
C ASP A 167 0.95 -9.11 -20.44
N LEU A 168 0.69 -8.63 -19.22
CA LEU A 168 1.57 -7.72 -18.47
C LEU A 168 2.11 -8.38 -17.19
N LEU A 169 3.37 -8.10 -16.90
CA LEU A 169 4.05 -8.48 -15.67
C LEU A 169 4.53 -7.23 -14.96
N VAL A 170 4.31 -7.16 -13.65
CA VAL A 170 4.96 -6.18 -12.78
C VAL A 170 6.27 -6.81 -12.31
N MET A 171 7.38 -6.09 -12.41
CA MET A 171 8.67 -6.53 -11.86
C MET A 171 9.41 -5.35 -11.20
N PRO A 172 10.17 -5.57 -10.12
CA PRO A 172 11.05 -4.54 -9.59
C PRO A 172 12.12 -4.17 -10.63
N ILE A 173 12.46 -2.88 -10.73
CA ILE A 173 13.56 -2.40 -11.58
C ILE A 173 14.71 -1.98 -10.67
N THR A 174 15.93 -2.44 -10.99
CA THR A 174 17.14 -2.00 -10.31
C THR A 174 17.31 -0.49 -10.48
N GLN A 175 17.40 0.24 -9.37
CA GLN A 175 17.67 1.66 -9.40
C GLN A 175 19.18 1.87 -9.52
N ASN A 176 19.62 2.67 -10.49
CA ASN A 176 21.02 3.13 -10.55
C ASN A 176 21.35 4.12 -9.42
N GLN A 177 20.34 4.62 -8.72
CA GLN A 177 20.46 5.55 -7.60
C GLN A 177 19.82 4.93 -6.37
N ILE A 178 20.56 4.86 -5.27
CA ILE A 178 20.03 4.42 -3.98
C ILE A 178 19.23 5.58 -3.38
N ILE A 179 17.91 5.45 -3.35
CA ILE A 179 17.02 6.45 -2.75
C ILE A 179 16.98 6.22 -1.23
N PRO A 180 17.20 7.26 -0.41
CA PRO A 180 17.18 7.11 1.04
C PRO A 180 15.80 6.79 1.58
N ILE A 181 15.77 5.93 2.60
CA ILE A 181 14.61 5.71 3.45
C ILE A 181 14.50 6.91 4.38
N GLU A 182 13.40 7.65 4.29
CA GLU A 182 13.14 8.80 5.16
C GLU A 182 12.37 8.33 6.39
N LEU A 183 13.05 8.27 7.54
CA LEU A 183 12.48 7.85 8.82
C LEU A 183 12.40 9.04 9.78
N ASN A 184 11.19 9.39 10.17
CA ASN A 184 10.94 10.38 11.21
C ASN A 184 10.35 9.69 12.45
N LEU A 185 11.03 9.84 13.59
CA LEU A 185 10.64 9.34 14.90
C LEU A 185 10.48 10.49 15.89
N PHE A 186 9.38 10.49 16.63
CA PHE A 186 9.08 11.51 17.62
C PHE A 186 8.21 10.95 18.74
N ALA A 187 8.41 11.46 19.96
CA ALA A 187 7.55 11.17 21.10
C ALA A 187 6.40 12.18 21.17
N SER A 188 5.17 11.70 21.39
CA SER A 188 3.99 12.56 21.57
C SER A 188 2.89 11.80 22.31
N GLY A 189 2.24 12.45 23.27
CA GLY A 189 1.11 11.87 24.00
C GLY A 189 1.46 10.60 24.79
N GLY A 190 2.70 10.49 25.28
CA GLY A 190 3.19 9.32 26.01
C GLY A 190 3.46 8.07 25.16
N SER A 191 3.56 8.24 23.84
CA SER A 191 3.91 7.18 22.90
C SER A 191 5.00 7.63 21.93
N VAL A 192 5.71 6.66 21.35
CA VAL A 192 6.58 6.89 20.20
C VAL A 192 5.75 6.76 18.92
N HIS A 193 5.96 7.68 18.00
CA HIS A 193 5.34 7.69 16.68
C HIS A 193 6.41 7.62 15.60
N MET A 194 6.03 7.04 14.47
CA MET A 194 6.85 6.97 13.27
C MET A 194 6.12 7.55 12.07
N ARG A 195 6.86 8.24 11.21
CA ARG A 195 6.53 8.40 9.80
C ARG A 195 7.70 7.91 8.96
N MET A 196 7.48 6.90 8.13
CA MET A 196 8.49 6.35 7.23
C MET A 196 8.05 6.53 5.77
N THR A 197 8.97 6.95 4.91
CA THR A 197 8.73 7.08 3.47
C THR A 197 9.79 6.33 2.69
N GLU A 198 9.33 5.49 1.76
CA GLU A 198 10.19 4.66 0.91
C GLU A 198 9.75 4.78 -0.54
N LYS A 199 10.70 4.74 -1.49
CA LYS A 199 10.41 4.85 -2.92
C LYS A 199 10.88 3.61 -3.66
N PHE A 200 9.95 2.99 -4.35
CA PHE A 200 10.18 1.82 -5.18
C PHE A 200 9.98 2.17 -6.64
N ARG A 201 10.66 1.44 -7.53
CA ARG A 201 10.44 1.51 -8.97
C ARG A 201 10.10 0.13 -9.49
N PHE A 202 8.97 0.05 -10.20
CA PHE A 202 8.47 -1.14 -10.82
C PHE A 202 8.33 -0.91 -12.32
N GLY A 203 8.57 -1.96 -13.10
CA GLY A 203 8.33 -1.98 -14.52
C GLY A 203 7.10 -2.79 -14.84
N LEU A 204 6.27 -2.26 -15.74
CA LEU A 204 5.27 -3.05 -16.44
C LEU A 204 5.91 -3.57 -17.71
N PHE A 205 6.08 -4.88 -17.80
CA PHE A 205 6.65 -5.56 -18.94
C PHE A 205 5.54 -6.28 -19.68
N ARG A 206 5.51 -6.17 -21.02
CA ARG A 206 4.74 -7.13 -21.81
C ARG A 206 5.46 -8.46 -21.75
N LYS A 207 4.74 -9.56 -21.56
CA LYS A 207 5.35 -10.90 -21.50
C LYS A 207 6.20 -11.23 -22.74
N VAL A 208 5.79 -10.72 -23.90
CA VAL A 208 6.50 -10.88 -25.17
C VAL A 208 7.86 -10.15 -25.20
N ASP A 209 8.03 -9.11 -24.37
CA ASP A 209 9.23 -8.24 -24.36
C ASP A 209 10.15 -8.47 -23.16
N VAL A 210 9.80 -9.36 -22.22
CA VAL A 210 10.56 -9.57 -20.96
C VAL A 210 12.04 -9.84 -21.22
N LYS A 211 12.37 -10.49 -22.33
CA LYS A 211 13.76 -10.81 -22.73
C LYS A 211 14.64 -9.57 -22.92
N HIS A 212 14.06 -8.43 -23.22
CA HIS A 212 14.81 -7.19 -23.46
C HIS A 212 15.19 -6.48 -22.15
N ASN A 213 14.63 -6.90 -21.01
CA ASN A 213 14.82 -6.28 -19.70
C ASN A 213 14.58 -4.76 -19.68
N THR A 214 13.80 -4.26 -20.64
CA THR A 214 13.38 -2.86 -20.72
C THR A 214 11.89 -2.79 -20.36
N PRO A 215 11.52 -2.04 -19.32
CA PRO A 215 10.12 -1.89 -18.95
C PRO A 215 9.37 -1.18 -20.07
N TRP A 216 8.13 -1.61 -20.34
CA TRP A 216 7.27 -0.92 -21.29
C TRP A 216 6.76 0.40 -20.72
N ILE A 217 6.45 0.39 -19.42
CA ILE A 217 6.06 1.55 -18.61
C ILE A 217 6.77 1.45 -17.26
N THR A 218 7.27 2.57 -16.77
CA THR A 218 7.85 2.66 -15.41
C THR A 218 6.81 3.20 -14.45
N VAL A 219 6.64 2.52 -13.33
CA VAL A 219 5.76 2.89 -12.22
C VAL A 219 6.63 3.21 -11.01
N GLU A 220 6.55 4.43 -10.54
CA GLU A 220 7.18 4.85 -9.29
C GLU A 220 6.14 4.74 -8.19
N ALA A 221 6.54 4.13 -7.08
CA ALA A 221 5.65 3.86 -5.96
C ALA A 221 6.27 4.42 -4.69
N THR A 222 5.58 5.35 -4.04
CA THR A 222 6.00 5.94 -2.77
C THR A 222 5.15 5.33 -1.65
N SER A 223 5.78 4.48 -0.84
CA SER A 223 5.17 3.95 0.38
C SER A 223 5.33 4.97 1.50
N THR A 224 4.25 5.25 2.20
CA THR A 224 4.26 6.07 3.41
C THR A 224 3.59 5.28 4.52
N GLU A 225 4.33 5.08 5.60
CA GLU A 225 3.85 4.41 6.80
C GLU A 225 3.78 5.38 7.97
N ARG A 226 2.72 5.26 8.77
CA ARG A 226 2.59 5.92 10.06
C ARG A 226 2.26 4.88 11.10
N ALA A 227 3.02 4.87 12.20
CA ALA A 227 2.79 3.93 13.30
C ALA A 227 2.80 4.64 14.65
N ASN A 228 1.97 4.13 15.57
CA ASN A 228 1.98 4.49 16.98
C ASN A 228 2.40 3.25 17.78
N PHE A 229 3.61 3.26 18.33
CA PHE A 229 4.15 2.09 19.04
C PHE A 229 3.47 1.85 20.40
N GLY A 230 2.78 2.84 20.95
CA GLY A 230 2.02 2.67 22.21
C GLY A 230 0.71 1.91 22.02
N THR A 231 0.06 2.06 20.85
CA THR A 231 -1.17 1.31 20.51
C THR A 231 -0.88 0.08 19.64
N GLY A 232 0.29 0.00 19.01
CA GLY A 232 0.63 -1.02 18.02
C GLY A 232 -0.06 -0.80 16.66
N GLU A 233 -0.78 0.31 16.49
CA GLU A 233 -1.44 0.63 15.24
C GLU A 233 -0.42 1.12 14.20
N SER A 234 -0.55 0.60 12.98
CA SER A 234 0.18 1.10 11.83
C SER A 234 -0.73 1.20 10.62
N THR A 235 -0.57 2.26 9.85
CA THR A 235 -1.26 2.48 8.58
C THR A 235 -0.22 2.73 7.49
N ARG A 236 -0.31 1.98 6.39
CA ARG A 236 0.63 2.05 5.28
C ARG A 236 -0.11 2.28 3.98
N PHE A 237 0.33 3.29 3.24
CA PHE A 237 -0.27 3.68 1.97
C PHE A 237 0.79 3.74 0.87
N LEU A 238 0.42 3.29 -0.31
CA LEU A 238 1.23 3.37 -1.52
C LEU A 238 0.61 4.40 -2.46
N ASN A 239 1.41 5.40 -2.83
CA ASN A 239 1.06 6.41 -3.84
C ASN A 239 1.81 6.08 -5.12
N LEU A 240 1.10 5.97 -6.25
CA LEU A 240 1.72 5.69 -7.54
C LEU A 240 1.83 6.94 -8.40
N SER A 241 2.97 7.05 -9.07
CA SER A 241 3.17 7.95 -10.21
C SER A 241 3.71 7.15 -11.39
N VAL A 242 3.14 7.40 -12.56
CA VAL A 242 3.56 6.73 -13.79
C VAL A 242 4.53 7.66 -14.51
N ALA A 243 5.71 7.15 -14.83
CA ALA A 243 6.69 7.85 -15.65
C ALA A 243 6.70 7.23 -17.04
N ASP A 244 6.75 8.07 -18.08
CA ASP A 244 7.03 7.56 -19.41
C ASP A 244 8.50 7.08 -19.44
N ALA A 245 8.68 5.83 -19.86
CA ALA A 245 9.99 5.20 -20.02
C ALA A 245 10.60 5.56 -21.38
#